data_AF-A0A523DYE7-F1
#
_entry.id   AF-A0A523DYE7-F1
#
_cell.length_a   1.000
_cell.length_b   1.000
_cell.length_c   1.000
_cell.angle_alpha   90.00
_cell.angle_beta   90.00
_cell.angle_gamma   90.00
#
_symmetry.space_group_name_H-M   'P 1'
#
loop_
_entity.id
_entity.type
_entity.pdbx_description
1 polymer ?
#
loop_
_entity_poly.entity_id
_entity_poly.type
_entity_poly.pdbx_seq_one_letter_code
_entity_poly.pdbx_strand_id
1 'polypeptide(L)'
;MLEHVFSEMVIAGAGWTQEPPHRYILVYMKISLDRCVACGNCVAICPVGAIDIDPVINRATVDQDRCVECFACYRGLSTEHLNPTLVRSMRKVFSWFRLRFDPEPDVCPTDAIEPQDLAWPRIVRRAFSDPLVPHESTGIHGRGTEEVKTNDVTHRVGEGEVGFTIEFGRPSVSASFRDISGVTETLAAAGIAFEANNPVTHLMDDPSTGKIREDILDERVLSAIVEVKTTMERVPEILRIVREAAENIETIIAIGVSTRCDAEGGSALESVLHDEGVPFWRGKTNLGLGRASQVEPVAGSG
;
A
#
# COMPACT_ATOMS: atom_id res chain seq x y z
N MET A 1 -20.05 24.82 45.53
CA MET A 1 -21.14 25.81 45.61
C MET A 1 -20.73 26.94 44.67
N LEU A 2 -21.38 26.97 43.49
CA LEU A 2 -21.55 28.11 42.55
C LEU A 2 -20.27 28.68 41.87
N GLU A 3 -20.20 29.02 40.58
CA GLU A 3 -21.05 28.82 39.39
C GLU A 3 -20.24 29.33 38.16
N HIS A 4 -20.70 28.95 36.97
CA HIS A 4 -20.09 29.09 35.62
C HIS A 4 -19.90 30.53 35.10
N VAL A 5 -19.01 30.70 34.09
CA VAL A 5 -19.35 31.38 32.81
C VAL A 5 -18.58 30.74 31.63
N PHE A 6 -19.33 30.31 30.61
CA PHE A 6 -18.88 29.81 29.31
C PHE A 6 -18.95 30.96 28.28
N SER A 7 -18.04 31.01 27.30
CA SER A 7 -18.29 31.64 25.99
C SER A 7 -17.28 31.13 24.96
N GLU A 8 -17.75 30.43 23.93
CA GLU A 8 -17.03 30.19 22.67
C GLU A 8 -16.89 31.50 21.87
N MET A 9 -15.86 31.61 21.01
CA MET A 9 -16.00 31.94 19.57
C MET A 9 -14.63 31.85 18.85
N VAL A 10 -14.58 31.09 17.75
CA VAL A 10 -13.50 31.00 16.74
C VAL A 10 -13.46 32.30 15.91
N ILE A 11 -12.27 32.78 15.50
CA ILE A 11 -12.02 33.45 14.19
C ILE A 11 -10.51 33.43 13.84
N ALA A 12 -10.22 32.86 12.67
CA ALA A 12 -9.12 33.05 11.69
C ALA A 12 -7.66 33.26 12.16
N GLY A 13 -6.81 32.30 11.74
CA GLY A 13 -5.37 32.29 11.95
C GLY A 13 -4.60 33.32 11.10
N ALA A 14 -3.66 33.98 11.77
CA ALA A 14 -2.56 34.70 11.15
C ALA A 14 -1.28 34.43 11.96
N GLY A 15 -0.22 34.01 11.27
CA GLY A 15 1.15 34.16 11.74
C GLY A 15 1.73 32.99 12.53
N TRP A 16 2.12 31.92 11.85
CA TRP A 16 3.22 31.07 12.31
C TRP A 16 4.46 31.36 11.45
N THR A 17 5.27 32.33 11.89
CA THR A 17 6.67 32.42 11.50
C THR A 17 7.51 31.94 12.69
N GLN A 18 7.84 30.66 12.69
CA GLN A 18 9.05 30.16 13.33
C GLN A 18 9.64 29.07 12.41
N GLU A 19 10.76 29.40 11.76
CA GLU A 19 11.59 28.43 11.04
C GLU A 19 12.18 27.44 12.06
N PRO A 20 11.99 26.12 11.90
CA PRO A 20 12.69 25.16 12.75
C PRO A 20 14.15 25.02 12.30
N PRO A 21 15.11 25.02 13.25
CA PRO A 21 16.52 24.90 12.94
C PRO A 21 16.87 23.42 12.84
N HIS A 22 16.78 22.82 11.66
CA HIS A 22 17.61 21.70 11.20
C HIS A 22 17.25 21.49 9.72
N ARG A 23 18.28 21.43 8.88
CA ARG A 23 18.16 21.25 7.43
C ARG A 23 17.71 19.81 7.16
N TYR A 24 16.44 19.50 7.41
CA TYR A 24 15.81 18.30 6.89
C TYR A 24 15.78 18.46 5.38
N ILE A 25 16.63 17.71 4.69
CA ILE A 25 16.42 17.48 3.27
C ILE A 25 15.06 16.82 3.22
N LEU A 26 14.08 17.55 2.71
CA LEU A 26 12.74 17.06 2.50
C LEU A 26 12.81 16.12 1.30
N VAL A 27 12.85 14.82 1.60
CA VAL A 27 13.14 13.76 0.63
C VAL A 27 11.87 13.01 0.27
N TYR A 28 11.38 13.25 -0.94
CA TYR A 28 10.12 12.73 -1.48
C TYR A 28 10.09 12.91 -3.00
N MET A 29 9.15 12.25 -3.69
CA MET A 29 8.97 12.40 -5.14
C MET A 29 8.72 13.86 -5.55
N LYS A 30 9.57 14.42 -6.42
CA LYS A 30 9.45 15.80 -6.93
C LYS A 30 9.35 15.83 -8.45
N ILE A 31 8.77 16.92 -8.96
CA ILE A 31 8.83 17.27 -10.37
C ILE A 31 9.51 18.64 -10.49
N SER A 32 10.57 18.69 -11.28
CA SER A 32 11.36 19.89 -11.54
C SER A 32 10.52 20.97 -12.21
N LEU A 33 10.38 22.13 -11.57
CA LEU A 33 9.66 23.29 -12.16
C LEU A 33 10.40 23.85 -13.39
N ASP A 34 11.71 23.72 -13.43
CA ASP A 34 12.55 24.20 -14.54
C ASP A 34 12.48 23.29 -15.75
N ARG A 35 12.44 21.97 -15.52
CA ARG A 35 12.37 20.97 -16.60
C ARG A 35 10.94 20.67 -17.06
N CYS A 36 9.95 20.74 -16.18
CA CYS A 36 8.59 20.37 -16.53
C CYS A 36 7.99 21.29 -17.61
N VAL A 37 7.24 20.67 -18.53
CA VAL A 37 6.58 21.33 -19.67
C VAL A 37 5.06 21.19 -19.63
N ALA A 38 4.53 20.68 -18.51
CA ALA A 38 3.12 20.39 -18.29
C ALA A 38 2.48 19.54 -19.41
N CYS A 39 3.14 18.44 -19.81
CA CYS A 39 2.58 17.51 -20.80
C CYS A 39 1.41 16.68 -20.23
N GLY A 40 1.43 16.35 -18.94
CA GLY A 40 0.36 15.63 -18.25
C GLY A 40 0.53 14.11 -18.17
N ASN A 41 1.54 13.52 -18.80
CA ASN A 41 1.73 12.06 -18.79
C ASN A 41 1.94 11.49 -17.37
N CYS A 42 2.64 12.24 -16.50
CA CYS A 42 2.81 11.87 -15.10
C CYS A 42 1.48 11.85 -14.30
N VAL A 43 0.47 12.62 -14.71
CA VAL A 43 -0.87 12.62 -14.10
C VAL A 43 -1.58 11.30 -14.38
N ALA A 44 -1.58 10.87 -15.65
CA ALA A 44 -2.28 9.66 -16.07
C ALA A 44 -1.70 8.37 -15.47
N ILE A 45 -0.38 8.33 -15.24
CA ILE A 45 0.29 7.14 -14.70
C ILE A 45 0.28 7.07 -13.16
N CYS A 46 -0.14 8.14 -12.47
CA CYS A 46 -0.17 8.14 -11.01
C CYS A 46 -1.38 7.33 -10.50
N PRO A 47 -1.18 6.15 -9.89
CA PRO A 47 -2.30 5.27 -9.54
C PRO A 47 -3.19 5.85 -8.43
N VAL A 48 -2.63 6.72 -7.60
CA VAL A 48 -3.31 7.35 -6.45
C VAL A 48 -3.72 8.80 -6.71
N GLY A 49 -3.58 9.29 -7.96
CA GLY A 49 -3.98 10.65 -8.32
C GLY A 49 -3.27 11.74 -7.50
N ALA A 50 -1.99 11.55 -7.17
CA ALA A 50 -1.19 12.48 -6.38
C ALA A 50 -0.47 13.53 -7.24
N ILE A 51 -0.69 13.57 -8.55
CA ILE A 51 0.02 14.47 -9.46
C ILE A 51 -0.99 15.26 -10.28
N ASP A 52 -0.89 16.60 -10.25
CA ASP A 52 -1.77 17.51 -10.97
C ASP A 52 -0.98 18.58 -11.71
N ILE A 53 -1.55 19.13 -12.79
CA ILE A 53 -1.02 20.33 -13.44
C ILE A 53 -1.56 21.56 -12.71
N ASP A 54 -0.69 22.28 -12.01
CA ASP A 54 -1.02 23.55 -11.38
C ASP A 54 -1.29 24.59 -12.49
N PRO A 55 -2.49 25.18 -12.56
CA PRO A 55 -2.86 26.13 -13.61
C PRO A 55 -2.19 27.50 -13.48
N VAL A 56 -1.69 27.87 -12.30
CA VAL A 56 -1.04 29.15 -12.02
C VAL A 56 0.39 29.14 -12.55
N ILE A 57 1.16 28.12 -12.17
CA ILE A 57 2.57 27.99 -12.62
C ILE A 57 2.71 27.20 -13.93
N ASN A 58 1.63 26.54 -14.38
CA ASN A 58 1.58 25.66 -15.54
C ASN A 58 2.68 24.59 -15.48
N ARG A 59 2.77 23.88 -14.35
CA ARG A 59 3.71 22.78 -14.09
C ARG A 59 3.00 21.66 -13.33
N ALA A 60 3.48 20.44 -13.53
CA ALA A 60 3.05 19.33 -12.71
C ALA A 60 3.60 19.49 -11.28
N THR A 61 2.75 19.23 -10.29
CA THR A 61 3.08 19.22 -8.87
C THR A 61 2.67 17.89 -8.26
N VAL A 62 3.28 17.51 -7.14
CA VAL A 62 3.01 16.24 -6.46
C VAL A 62 2.44 16.55 -5.08
N ASP A 63 1.22 16.11 -4.81
CA ASP A 63 0.60 16.10 -3.49
C ASP A 63 1.36 15.10 -2.61
N GLN A 64 2.11 15.62 -1.65
CA GLN A 64 3.00 14.83 -0.80
C GLN A 64 2.25 14.03 0.27
N ASP A 65 1.01 14.38 0.57
CA ASP A 65 0.18 13.67 1.53
C ASP A 65 -0.47 12.46 0.86
N ARG A 66 -0.91 12.59 -0.40
CA ARG A 66 -1.44 11.48 -1.20
C ARG A 66 -0.39 10.57 -1.82
N CYS A 67 0.80 11.06 -2.11
CA CYS A 67 1.82 10.27 -2.78
C CYS A 67 2.28 9.08 -1.94
N VAL A 68 2.04 7.86 -2.42
CA VAL A 68 2.43 6.61 -1.74
C VAL A 68 3.83 6.13 -2.11
N GLU A 69 4.65 6.96 -2.77
CA GLU A 69 6.02 6.62 -3.16
C GLU A 69 6.14 5.30 -3.97
N CYS A 70 5.15 5.02 -4.84
CA CYS A 70 5.17 3.83 -5.71
C CYS A 70 6.18 3.91 -6.88
N PHE A 71 6.69 5.11 -7.17
CA PHE A 71 7.64 5.40 -8.25
C PHE A 71 7.13 5.01 -9.66
N ALA A 72 5.81 4.84 -9.82
CA ALA A 72 5.20 4.54 -11.12
C ALA A 72 5.44 5.68 -12.13
N CYS A 73 5.34 6.94 -11.70
CA CYS A 73 5.62 8.09 -12.56
C CYS A 73 7.07 8.14 -13.05
N TYR A 74 8.03 7.74 -12.21
CA TYR A 74 9.44 7.77 -12.55
C TYR A 74 9.86 6.60 -13.46
N ARG A 75 9.34 5.39 -13.20
CA ARG A 75 9.78 4.17 -13.90
C ARG A 75 8.88 3.75 -15.06
N GLY A 76 7.61 4.15 -15.02
CA GLY A 76 6.66 3.84 -16.06
C GLY A 76 6.70 4.81 -17.24
N LEU A 77 7.55 5.85 -17.18
CA LEU A 77 7.77 6.79 -18.27
C LEU A 77 9.20 6.67 -18.79
N SER A 78 9.35 6.59 -20.11
CA SER A 78 10.63 6.77 -20.81
C SER A 78 11.02 8.26 -20.85
N THR A 79 12.29 8.56 -21.11
CA THR A 79 12.81 9.95 -21.15
C THR A 79 13.48 10.29 -22.47
N GLU A 80 13.27 11.51 -22.96
CA GLU A 80 13.87 12.01 -24.21
C GLU A 80 14.90 13.15 -23.98
N HIS A 81 14.95 13.71 -22.78
CA HIS A 81 15.90 14.78 -22.39
C HIS A 81 15.87 16.02 -23.31
N LEU A 82 14.71 16.35 -23.89
CA LEU A 82 14.52 17.54 -24.71
C LEU A 82 14.76 18.82 -23.91
N ASN A 83 15.15 19.88 -24.62
CA ASN A 83 15.34 21.20 -24.00
C ASN A 83 13.99 21.78 -23.52
N PRO A 84 13.79 22.02 -22.19
CA PRO A 84 12.52 22.47 -21.65
C PRO A 84 12.03 23.81 -22.22
N THR A 85 12.94 24.75 -22.45
CA THR A 85 12.61 26.08 -22.96
C THR A 85 12.16 26.01 -24.42
N LEU A 86 12.80 25.17 -25.23
CA LEU A 86 12.39 24.93 -26.61
C LEU A 86 11.00 24.29 -26.67
N VAL A 87 10.76 23.22 -25.91
CA VAL A 87 9.47 22.50 -25.89
C VAL A 87 8.34 23.43 -25.44
N ARG A 88 8.55 24.25 -24.40
CA ARG A 88 7.55 25.24 -23.96
C ARG A 88 7.27 26.29 -25.03
N SER A 89 8.29 26.76 -25.74
CA SER A 89 8.15 27.73 -26.82
C SER A 89 7.34 27.15 -27.98
N MET A 90 7.65 25.91 -28.40
CA MET A 90 6.90 25.20 -29.44
C MET A 90 5.45 24.97 -29.05
N ARG A 91 5.18 24.50 -27.82
CA ARG A 91 3.83 24.32 -27.26
C ARG A 91 3.01 25.62 -27.35
N LYS A 92 3.60 26.75 -26.98
CA LYS A 92 2.95 28.06 -27.04
C LYS A 92 2.63 28.46 -28.48
N VAL A 93 3.58 28.31 -29.41
CA VAL A 93 3.36 28.63 -30.83
C VAL A 93 2.27 27.73 -31.43
N PHE A 94 2.34 26.41 -31.21
CA PHE A 94 1.36 25.45 -31.73
C PHE A 94 -0.05 25.72 -31.18
N SER A 95 -0.16 26.15 -29.91
CA SER A 95 -1.47 26.49 -29.33
C SER A 95 -2.21 27.60 -30.09
N TRP A 96 -1.49 28.57 -30.68
CA TRP A 96 -2.10 29.64 -31.50
C TRP A 96 -2.73 29.10 -32.78
N PHE A 97 -2.21 27.99 -33.30
CA PHE A 97 -2.75 27.28 -34.47
C PHE A 97 -3.72 26.16 -34.11
N ARG A 98 -4.11 26.04 -32.82
CA ARG A 98 -4.90 24.92 -32.28
C ARG A 98 -4.26 23.55 -32.53
N LEU A 99 -2.93 23.52 -32.63
CA LEU A 99 -2.15 22.30 -32.65
C LEU A 99 -1.66 22.02 -31.22
N ARG A 100 -1.79 20.77 -30.78
CA ARG A 100 -1.31 20.34 -29.46
C ARG A 100 -0.02 19.56 -29.65
N PHE A 101 1.04 19.98 -28.98
CA PHE A 101 2.19 19.11 -28.75
C PHE A 101 1.79 18.12 -27.66
N ASP A 102 1.67 16.85 -28.02
CA ASP A 102 1.38 15.76 -27.11
C ASP A 102 2.51 14.74 -27.26
N PRO A 103 3.44 14.66 -26.30
CA PRO A 103 4.45 13.59 -26.33
C PRO A 103 3.75 12.24 -26.21
N GLU A 104 4.44 11.16 -26.60
CA GLU A 104 3.91 9.81 -26.42
C GLU A 104 3.46 9.60 -24.96
N PRO A 105 2.30 8.96 -24.69
CA PRO A 105 1.68 8.92 -23.36
C PRO A 105 2.57 8.39 -22.23
N ASP A 106 3.58 7.60 -22.58
CA ASP A 106 4.56 6.96 -21.71
C ASP A 106 5.93 7.66 -21.73
N VAL A 107 6.00 8.93 -22.15
CA VAL A 107 7.26 9.69 -22.21
C VAL A 107 7.21 10.95 -21.34
N CYS A 108 8.25 11.15 -20.54
CA CYS A 108 8.60 12.47 -20.01
C CYS A 108 9.59 13.15 -20.97
N PRO A 109 9.16 14.15 -21.77
CA PRO A 109 9.99 14.69 -22.85
C PRO A 109 11.27 15.35 -22.33
N THR A 110 11.25 15.86 -21.09
CA THR A 110 12.33 16.67 -20.52
C THR A 110 12.95 16.08 -19.28
N ASP A 111 12.63 14.81 -18.96
CA ASP A 111 13.14 14.11 -17.78
C ASP A 111 12.89 14.90 -16.48
N ALA A 112 11.67 15.39 -16.27
CA ALA A 112 11.38 16.33 -15.20
C ALA A 112 11.14 15.68 -13.82
N ILE A 113 11.14 14.34 -13.72
CA ILE A 113 10.78 13.61 -12.50
C ILE A 113 12.05 13.35 -11.69
N GLU A 114 12.03 13.78 -10.44
CA GLU A 114 13.18 13.78 -9.53
C GLU A 114 12.86 12.93 -8.31
N PRO A 115 13.10 11.60 -8.35
CA PRO A 115 13.07 10.78 -7.16
C PRO A 115 14.15 11.25 -6.19
N GLN A 116 13.90 11.12 -4.89
CA GLN A 116 14.82 11.54 -3.83
C GLN A 116 14.95 10.40 -2.79
N ASP A 117 16.01 10.41 -1.99
CA ASP A 117 16.30 9.44 -0.92
C ASP A 117 15.34 9.47 0.28
N LEU A 118 14.31 8.63 0.31
CA LEU A 118 13.33 8.66 1.40
C LEU A 118 13.94 8.36 2.79
N ALA A 119 13.52 9.13 3.79
CA ALA A 119 13.84 8.90 5.19
C ALA A 119 12.65 8.25 5.93
N TRP A 120 12.92 7.67 7.09
CA TRP A 120 11.87 7.22 8.01
C TRP A 120 11.02 8.42 8.51
N PRO A 121 9.68 8.29 8.64
CA PRO A 121 8.84 7.12 8.35
C PRO A 121 8.39 6.98 6.89
N ARG A 122 8.60 8.00 6.04
CA ARG A 122 8.14 8.03 4.64
C ARG A 122 8.66 6.89 3.76
N ILE A 123 9.83 6.34 4.07
CA ILE A 123 10.39 5.15 3.38
C ILE A 123 9.43 3.96 3.42
N VAL A 124 8.57 3.85 4.44
CA VAL A 124 7.55 2.80 4.55
C VAL A 124 6.56 2.88 3.38
N ARG A 125 6.20 4.08 2.91
CA ARG A 125 5.32 4.24 1.74
C ARG A 125 5.86 3.48 0.54
N ARG A 126 7.17 3.62 0.28
CA ARG A 126 7.86 2.96 -0.82
C ARG A 126 7.91 1.45 -0.62
N ALA A 127 8.24 0.96 0.57
CA ALA A 127 8.31 -0.47 0.84
C ALA A 127 7.00 -1.20 0.48
N PHE A 128 5.83 -0.60 0.75
CA PHE A 128 4.52 -1.20 0.44
C PHE A 128 3.94 -0.82 -0.93
N SER A 129 4.58 0.07 -1.69
CA SER A 129 4.00 0.62 -2.93
C SER A 129 4.88 0.43 -4.16
N ASP A 130 6.19 0.31 -3.96
CA ASP A 130 7.18 0.05 -5.00
C ASP A 130 7.38 -1.47 -5.14
N PRO A 131 6.97 -2.09 -6.26
CA PRO A 131 7.09 -3.54 -6.44
C PRO A 131 8.53 -4.05 -6.56
N LEU A 132 9.53 -3.17 -6.74
CA LEU A 132 10.94 -3.56 -6.85
C LEU A 132 11.70 -3.44 -5.52
N VAL A 133 11.10 -2.85 -4.48
CA VAL A 133 11.75 -2.71 -3.18
C VAL A 133 11.34 -3.88 -2.29
N PRO A 134 12.29 -4.70 -1.79
CA PRO A 134 11.99 -5.68 -0.77
C PRO A 134 11.71 -4.97 0.57
N HIS A 135 10.91 -5.60 1.43
CA HIS A 135 10.79 -5.14 2.80
C HIS A 135 12.08 -5.47 3.56
N GLU A 136 12.80 -4.46 4.05
CA GLU A 136 14.09 -4.64 4.74
C GLU A 136 14.00 -5.58 5.96
N SER A 137 12.84 -5.64 6.61
CA SER A 137 12.59 -6.48 7.78
C SER A 137 12.37 -7.96 7.46
N THR A 138 11.80 -8.30 6.29
CA THR A 138 11.46 -9.69 5.92
C THR A 138 12.36 -10.25 4.83
N GLY A 139 13.04 -9.41 4.05
CA GLY A 139 13.78 -9.81 2.86
C GLY A 139 12.87 -10.31 1.72
N ILE A 140 11.54 -10.26 1.90
CA ILE A 140 10.55 -10.73 0.93
C ILE A 140 10.20 -9.60 -0.02
N HIS A 141 10.17 -9.90 -1.32
CA HIS A 141 9.62 -9.02 -2.34
C HIS A 141 8.09 -9.10 -2.30
N GLY A 142 7.42 -7.99 -1.98
CA GLY A 142 5.97 -7.88 -2.05
C GLY A 142 5.30 -7.55 -0.71
N ARG A 143 4.03 -7.14 -0.80
CA ARG A 143 3.23 -6.54 0.30
C ARG A 143 2.69 -7.53 1.33
N GLY A 144 2.92 -8.80 1.06
CA GLY A 144 2.50 -9.94 1.85
C GLY A 144 3.50 -11.05 1.61
N THR A 145 3.08 -12.25 1.91
CA THR A 145 4.00 -13.35 2.12
C THR A 145 3.87 -14.37 0.96
N GLU A 146 4.92 -15.13 0.62
CA GLU A 146 4.89 -16.17 -0.46
C GLU A 146 4.15 -17.47 -0.03
N GLU A 147 3.48 -17.40 1.12
CA GLU A 147 3.10 -18.48 2.01
C GLU A 147 2.12 -19.48 1.40
N VAL A 148 0.94 -19.01 0.95
CA VAL A 148 -0.07 -19.91 0.36
C VAL A 148 0.41 -20.53 -0.96
N LYS A 149 1.27 -19.81 -1.69
CA LYS A 149 1.79 -20.26 -2.99
C LYS A 149 2.80 -21.39 -2.84
N THR A 150 3.46 -21.47 -1.68
CA THR A 150 4.50 -22.45 -1.38
C THR A 150 4.04 -23.51 -0.38
N ASN A 151 2.73 -23.58 -0.09
CA ASN A 151 2.15 -24.49 0.92
C ASN A 151 2.41 -25.98 0.65
N ASP A 152 2.67 -26.34 -0.59
CA ASP A 152 3.10 -27.69 -1.01
C ASP A 152 4.49 -28.07 -0.48
N VAL A 153 5.32 -27.08 -0.17
CA VAL A 153 6.65 -27.26 0.42
C VAL A 153 6.68 -26.86 1.91
N THR A 154 5.98 -25.80 2.28
CA THR A 154 6.04 -25.21 3.63
C THR A 154 5.05 -25.84 4.60
N HIS A 155 4.00 -26.50 4.09
CA HIS A 155 2.92 -27.10 4.89
C HIS A 155 2.31 -26.16 5.95
N ARG A 156 2.29 -24.87 5.63
CA ARG A 156 1.88 -23.80 6.53
C ARG A 156 0.41 -23.84 6.90
N VAL A 157 -0.47 -24.15 5.96
CA VAL A 157 -1.92 -24.35 6.14
C VAL A 157 -2.20 -25.84 5.99
N GLY A 158 -2.49 -26.48 7.12
CA GLY A 158 -2.88 -27.88 7.22
C GLY A 158 -4.35 -28.12 6.87
N GLU A 159 -4.77 -29.38 7.00
CA GLU A 159 -6.18 -29.76 6.85
C GLU A 159 -7.00 -29.19 8.01
N GLY A 160 -8.17 -28.61 7.72
CA GLY A 160 -9.02 -27.92 8.71
C GLY A 160 -8.55 -26.52 9.10
N GLU A 161 -7.33 -26.13 8.72
CA GLU A 161 -6.82 -24.78 8.91
C GLU A 161 -7.18 -23.89 7.71
N VAL A 162 -7.31 -22.59 7.99
CA VAL A 162 -7.67 -21.57 7.02
C VAL A 162 -6.71 -20.39 7.15
N GLY A 163 -6.15 -19.97 6.01
CA GLY A 163 -5.37 -18.74 5.90
C GLY A 163 -6.20 -17.63 5.25
N PHE A 164 -6.20 -16.44 5.85
CA PHE A 164 -6.78 -15.23 5.29
C PHE A 164 -5.70 -14.28 4.83
N THR A 165 -5.99 -13.59 3.73
CA THR A 165 -5.24 -12.48 3.17
C THR A 165 -6.19 -11.29 3.13
N ILE A 166 -6.04 -10.37 4.07
CA ILE A 166 -6.88 -9.16 4.20
C ILE A 166 -6.08 -8.01 3.60
N GLU A 167 -6.38 -7.66 2.35
CA GLU A 167 -5.63 -6.64 1.61
C GLU A 167 -6.36 -5.30 1.58
N PHE A 168 -5.67 -4.25 2.00
CA PHE A 168 -6.18 -2.88 2.06
C PHE A 168 -5.68 -2.07 0.86
N GLY A 169 -6.50 -1.19 0.28
CA GLY A 169 -6.08 -0.20 -0.72
C GLY A 169 -6.22 -0.59 -2.19
N ARG A 170 -6.60 -1.83 -2.53
CA ARG A 170 -6.88 -2.22 -3.93
C ARG A 170 -8.17 -1.59 -4.48
N PRO A 171 -8.30 -1.37 -5.81
CA PRO A 171 -7.29 -1.61 -6.85
C PRO A 171 -6.26 -0.48 -7.01
N SER A 172 -6.43 0.68 -6.35
CA SER A 172 -5.43 1.77 -6.18
C SER A 172 -6.01 2.91 -5.32
N VAL A 173 -6.91 2.60 -4.37
CA VAL A 173 -7.49 3.62 -3.47
C VAL A 173 -6.48 4.07 -2.42
N SER A 174 -5.41 3.28 -2.19
CA SER A 174 -4.47 3.39 -1.08
C SER A 174 -5.10 3.15 0.29
N ALA A 175 -4.27 2.91 1.30
CA ALA A 175 -4.69 2.75 2.68
C ALA A 175 -3.73 3.49 3.61
N SER A 176 -4.24 4.01 4.73
CA SER A 176 -3.39 4.49 5.82
C SER A 176 -3.07 3.35 6.78
N PHE A 177 -1.94 3.41 7.48
CA PHE A 177 -1.68 2.45 8.57
C PHE A 177 -2.63 2.63 9.74
N ARG A 178 -3.22 3.81 9.92
CA ARG A 178 -4.29 4.05 10.90
C ARG A 178 -5.52 3.19 10.62
N ASP A 179 -5.98 3.13 9.37
CA ASP A 179 -7.10 2.26 8.97
C ASP A 179 -6.76 0.78 9.21
N ILE A 180 -5.55 0.38 8.83
CA ILE A 180 -5.08 -1.00 9.00
C ILE A 180 -5.02 -1.35 10.50
N SER A 181 -4.46 -0.48 11.34
CA SER A 181 -4.35 -0.66 12.79
C SER A 181 -5.73 -0.85 13.43
N GLY A 182 -6.72 -0.05 13.05
CA GLY A 182 -8.08 -0.21 13.57
C GLY A 182 -8.68 -1.60 13.31
N VAL A 183 -8.44 -2.15 12.12
CA VAL A 183 -8.90 -3.51 11.78
C VAL A 183 -8.08 -4.57 12.51
N THR A 184 -6.74 -4.44 12.56
CA THR A 184 -5.88 -5.42 13.23
C THR A 184 -6.10 -5.44 14.74
N GLU A 185 -6.30 -4.30 15.40
CA GLU A 185 -6.64 -4.23 16.82
C GLU A 185 -7.96 -4.95 17.13
N THR A 186 -8.97 -4.82 16.25
CA THR A 186 -10.25 -5.53 16.39
C THR A 186 -10.09 -7.04 16.22
N LEU A 187 -9.29 -7.48 15.25
CA LEU A 187 -8.97 -8.90 15.04
C LEU A 187 -8.21 -9.48 16.24
N ALA A 188 -7.24 -8.73 16.78
CA ALA A 188 -6.45 -9.13 17.93
C ALA A 188 -7.30 -9.25 19.21
N ALA A 189 -8.24 -8.31 19.42
CA ALA A 189 -9.20 -8.37 20.53
C ALA A 189 -10.11 -9.60 20.46
N ALA A 190 -10.36 -10.14 19.27
CA ALA A 190 -11.05 -11.42 19.08
C ALA A 190 -10.12 -12.64 19.26
N GLY A 191 -8.85 -12.46 19.62
CA GLY A 191 -7.88 -13.54 19.80
C GLY A 191 -7.46 -14.19 18.48
N ILE A 192 -7.39 -13.42 17.39
CA ILE A 192 -6.89 -13.89 16.08
C ILE A 192 -5.39 -13.60 16.01
N ALA A 193 -4.61 -14.62 15.63
CA ALA A 193 -3.16 -14.49 15.49
C ALA A 193 -2.76 -14.05 14.07
N PHE A 194 -1.83 -13.10 14.00
CA PHE A 194 -1.21 -12.64 12.76
C PHE A 194 -0.03 -13.51 12.36
N GLU A 195 0.25 -13.55 11.06
CA GLU A 195 1.44 -14.22 10.59
C GLU A 195 2.71 -13.49 11.01
N ALA A 196 3.63 -14.19 11.67
CA ALA A 196 4.87 -13.64 12.19
C ALA A 196 5.79 -13.05 11.12
N ASN A 197 5.88 -13.66 9.94
CA ASN A 197 6.75 -13.19 8.84
C ASN A 197 6.08 -12.19 7.90
N ASN A 198 4.83 -11.80 8.16
CA ASN A 198 4.13 -10.85 7.32
C ASN A 198 4.69 -9.42 7.54
N PRO A 199 4.93 -8.63 6.47
CA PRO A 199 5.49 -7.29 6.59
C PRO A 199 4.73 -6.33 7.51
N VAL A 200 3.39 -6.41 7.56
CA VAL A 200 2.58 -5.57 8.44
C VAL A 200 2.74 -5.99 9.90
N THR A 201 2.81 -7.29 10.19
CA THR A 201 3.04 -7.80 11.55
C THR A 201 4.36 -7.29 12.14
N HIS A 202 5.42 -7.17 11.33
CA HIS A 202 6.70 -6.60 11.77
C HIS A 202 6.64 -5.10 12.11
N LEU A 203 5.58 -4.40 11.72
CA LEU A 203 5.35 -3.00 12.07
C LEU A 203 4.47 -2.82 13.31
N MET A 204 4.01 -3.92 13.91
CA MET A 204 3.26 -3.88 15.17
C MET A 204 4.22 -3.75 16.35
N ASP A 205 3.84 -2.94 17.35
CA ASP A 205 4.58 -2.86 18.62
C ASP A 205 4.46 -4.18 19.40
N ASP A 206 3.25 -4.77 19.37
CA ASP A 206 2.93 -6.08 19.92
C ASP A 206 1.86 -6.76 19.05
N PRO A 207 2.21 -7.85 18.33
CA PRO A 207 1.25 -8.59 17.51
C PRO A 207 0.02 -9.11 18.28
N SER A 208 0.10 -9.32 19.60
CA SER A 208 -1.05 -9.75 20.39
C SER A 208 -2.11 -8.66 20.57
N THR A 209 -1.72 -7.40 20.42
CA THR A 209 -2.63 -6.25 20.45
C THR A 209 -3.11 -5.85 19.06
N GLY A 210 -2.40 -6.28 18.01
CA GLY A 210 -2.65 -5.84 16.64
C GLY A 210 -2.32 -4.37 16.38
N LYS A 211 -1.81 -3.62 17.38
CA LYS A 211 -1.53 -2.19 17.24
C LYS A 211 -0.28 -1.97 16.40
N ILE A 212 -0.41 -1.17 15.35
CA ILE A 212 0.70 -0.71 14.53
C ILE A 212 1.40 0.46 15.22
N ARG A 213 2.72 0.52 15.11
CA ARG A 213 3.56 1.57 15.71
C ARG A 213 3.07 2.99 15.37
N GLU A 214 3.07 3.86 16.38
CA GLU A 214 2.42 5.18 16.32
C GLU A 214 3.07 6.11 15.27
N ASP A 215 4.38 6.00 15.07
CA ASP A 215 5.16 6.90 14.19
C ASP A 215 4.95 6.66 12.69
N ILE A 216 4.14 5.67 12.30
CA ILE A 216 3.79 5.41 10.89
C ILE A 216 2.29 5.47 10.60
N LEU A 217 1.43 5.70 11.60
CA LEU A 217 -0.03 5.59 11.40
C LEU A 217 -0.56 6.54 10.31
N ASP A 218 0.08 7.69 10.14
CA ASP A 218 -0.28 8.69 9.12
C ASP A 218 0.38 8.45 7.75
N GLU A 219 1.23 7.42 7.63
CA GLU A 219 1.79 7.02 6.35
C GLU A 219 0.73 6.29 5.50
N ARG A 220 0.72 6.58 4.19
CA ARG A 220 -0.19 5.98 3.21
C ARG A 220 0.56 5.09 2.24
N VAL A 221 -0.02 3.94 1.92
CA VAL A 221 0.57 2.91 1.06
C VAL A 221 -0.39 2.51 -0.06
N LEU A 222 0.14 2.03 -1.19
CA LEU A 222 -0.68 1.58 -2.32
C LEU A 222 -1.59 0.40 -1.94
N SER A 223 -0.99 -0.65 -1.36
CA SER A 223 -1.73 -1.66 -0.62
C SER A 223 -0.86 -2.33 0.43
N ALA A 224 -1.49 -2.89 1.46
CA ALA A 224 -0.84 -3.70 2.46
C ALA A 224 -1.71 -4.93 2.74
N ILE A 225 -1.06 -6.05 3.04
CA ILE A 225 -1.74 -7.32 3.27
C ILE A 225 -1.49 -7.72 4.72
N VAL A 226 -2.57 -7.89 5.46
CA VAL A 226 -2.55 -8.56 6.77
C VAL A 226 -2.89 -10.03 6.54
N GLU A 227 -2.04 -10.92 7.05
CA GLU A 227 -2.27 -12.36 6.97
C GLU A 227 -2.59 -12.92 8.34
N VAL A 228 -3.67 -13.70 8.42
CA VAL A 228 -4.08 -14.39 9.63
C VAL A 228 -4.31 -15.86 9.36
N LYS A 229 -4.00 -16.70 10.35
CA LYS A 229 -4.23 -18.14 10.29
C LYS A 229 -5.21 -18.53 11.37
N THR A 230 -6.21 -19.31 10.99
CA THR A 230 -7.32 -19.70 11.88
C THR A 230 -7.84 -21.10 11.52
N THR A 231 -8.94 -21.51 12.14
CA THR A 231 -9.65 -22.75 11.82
C THR A 231 -10.92 -22.46 11.03
N MET A 232 -11.49 -23.50 10.39
CA MET A 232 -12.70 -23.39 9.58
C MET A 232 -13.88 -22.78 10.35
N GLU A 233 -14.03 -23.11 11.63
CA GLU A 233 -15.14 -22.66 12.49
C GLU A 233 -15.12 -21.15 12.74
N ARG A 234 -13.95 -20.52 12.64
CA ARG A 234 -13.76 -19.08 12.87
C ARG A 234 -13.89 -18.24 11.60
N VAL A 235 -14.07 -18.86 10.42
CA VAL A 235 -14.24 -18.13 9.14
C VAL A 235 -15.40 -17.11 9.20
N PRO A 236 -16.61 -17.48 9.66
CA PRO A 236 -17.72 -16.51 9.81
C PRO A 236 -17.37 -15.33 10.73
N GLU A 237 -16.67 -15.59 11.83
CA GLU A 237 -16.28 -14.57 12.79
C GLU A 237 -15.36 -13.52 12.15
N ILE A 238 -14.32 -13.96 11.43
CA ILE A 238 -13.39 -13.06 10.74
C ILE A 238 -14.11 -12.24 9.67
N LEU A 239 -14.95 -12.88 8.84
CA LEU A 239 -15.70 -12.18 7.80
C LEU A 239 -16.63 -11.10 8.39
N ARG A 240 -17.28 -11.40 9.52
CA ARG A 240 -18.10 -10.42 10.24
C ARG A 240 -17.26 -9.25 10.76
N ILE A 241 -16.17 -9.53 11.47
CA ILE A 241 -15.27 -8.48 12.02
C ILE A 241 -14.76 -7.57 10.91
N VAL A 242 -14.29 -8.14 9.79
CA VAL A 242 -13.75 -7.35 8.68
C VAL A 242 -14.85 -6.53 7.99
N ARG A 243 -16.08 -7.07 7.83
CA ARG A 243 -17.21 -6.33 7.27
C ARG A 243 -17.60 -5.14 8.14
N GLU A 244 -17.71 -5.33 9.46
CA GLU A 244 -18.02 -4.26 10.41
C GLU A 244 -16.91 -3.19 10.45
N ALA A 245 -15.64 -3.62 10.41
CA ALA A 245 -14.50 -2.71 10.39
C ALA A 245 -14.44 -1.89 9.07
N ALA A 246 -14.84 -2.49 7.94
CA ALA A 246 -14.87 -1.83 6.64
C ALA A 246 -15.84 -0.63 6.58
N GLU A 247 -16.83 -0.54 7.47
CA GLU A 247 -17.77 0.60 7.54
C GLU A 247 -17.11 1.87 8.09
N ASN A 248 -15.98 1.74 8.78
CA ASN A 248 -15.36 2.82 9.55
C ASN A 248 -13.97 3.23 9.03
N ILE A 249 -13.60 2.82 7.81
CA ILE A 249 -12.29 3.12 7.21
C ILE A 249 -12.44 3.81 5.85
N GLU A 250 -11.44 4.60 5.47
CA GLU A 250 -11.40 5.32 4.19
C GLU A 250 -10.62 4.56 3.11
N THR A 251 -10.84 3.23 3.02
CA THR A 251 -10.19 2.38 2.03
C THR A 251 -11.06 1.18 1.65
N ILE A 252 -10.60 0.40 0.67
CA ILE A 252 -11.24 -0.84 0.26
C ILE A 252 -10.46 -2.02 0.85
N ILE A 253 -11.19 -2.99 1.39
CA ILE A 253 -10.65 -4.29 1.80
C ILE A 253 -11.01 -5.35 0.76
N ALA A 254 -10.01 -6.10 0.30
CA ALA A 254 -10.16 -7.28 -0.52
C ALA A 254 -9.70 -8.50 0.28
N ILE A 255 -10.61 -9.47 0.50
CA ILE A 255 -10.33 -10.67 1.27
C ILE A 255 -10.01 -11.84 0.33
N GLY A 256 -8.89 -12.51 0.57
CA GLY A 256 -8.60 -13.84 0.08
C GLY A 256 -8.70 -14.85 1.22
N VAL A 257 -9.28 -16.02 0.96
CA VAL A 257 -9.36 -17.12 1.92
C VAL A 257 -8.79 -18.37 1.27
N SER A 258 -7.97 -19.10 2.01
CA SER A 258 -7.24 -20.26 1.53
C SER A 258 -7.34 -21.40 2.54
N THR A 259 -7.42 -22.62 2.04
CA THR A 259 -7.38 -23.83 2.87
C THR A 259 -6.78 -24.96 2.05
N ARG A 260 -6.31 -26.00 2.73
CA ARG A 260 -5.85 -27.22 2.06
C ARG A 260 -7.06 -28.02 1.60
N CYS A 261 -7.07 -28.41 0.32
CA CYS A 261 -8.08 -29.31 -0.21
C CYS A 261 -7.86 -30.75 0.29
N ASP A 262 -8.92 -31.53 0.35
CA ASP A 262 -8.84 -32.97 0.63
C ASP A 262 -8.27 -33.75 -0.58
N ALA A 263 -8.15 -35.08 -0.44
CA ALA A 263 -7.60 -35.96 -1.46
C ALA A 263 -8.43 -36.00 -2.77
N GLU A 264 -9.71 -35.62 -2.71
CA GLU A 264 -10.62 -35.54 -3.87
C GLU A 264 -10.60 -34.13 -4.49
N GLY A 265 -9.85 -33.18 -3.91
CA GLY A 265 -9.80 -31.78 -4.32
C GLY A 265 -10.95 -30.94 -3.76
N GLY A 266 -11.76 -31.50 -2.86
CA GLY A 266 -12.84 -30.84 -2.14
C GLY A 266 -12.34 -29.89 -1.05
N SER A 267 -13.23 -29.00 -0.59
CA SER A 267 -12.96 -28.08 0.51
C SER A 267 -14.24 -27.67 1.21
N ALA A 268 -14.26 -27.81 2.55
CA ALA A 268 -15.35 -27.34 3.39
C ALA A 268 -15.48 -25.80 3.41
N LEU A 269 -14.47 -25.07 2.95
CA LEU A 269 -14.51 -23.60 2.86
C LEU A 269 -15.61 -23.13 1.90
N GLU A 270 -15.86 -23.88 0.83
CA GLU A 270 -16.86 -23.52 -0.17
C GLU A 270 -18.27 -23.45 0.43
N SER A 271 -18.65 -24.45 1.23
CA SER A 271 -19.94 -24.44 1.93
C SER A 271 -20.02 -23.32 2.97
N VAL A 272 -18.95 -23.10 3.75
CA VAL A 272 -18.94 -22.05 4.78
C VAL A 272 -19.10 -20.65 4.16
N LEU A 273 -18.42 -20.38 3.04
CA LEU A 273 -18.56 -19.10 2.34
C LEU A 273 -19.95 -18.92 1.72
N HIS A 274 -20.52 -19.99 1.16
CA HIS A 274 -21.87 -19.97 0.61
C HIS A 274 -22.91 -19.66 1.69
N ASP A 275 -22.80 -20.27 2.88
CA ASP A 275 -23.69 -20.03 4.01
C ASP A 275 -23.60 -18.59 4.54
N GLU A 276 -22.41 -17.98 4.44
CA GLU A 276 -22.16 -16.55 4.72
C GLU A 276 -22.60 -15.61 3.60
N GLY A 277 -23.23 -16.13 2.54
CA GLY A 277 -23.67 -15.36 1.37
C GLY A 277 -22.52 -14.76 0.56
N VAL A 278 -21.30 -15.27 0.72
CA VAL A 278 -20.10 -14.79 0.01
C VAL A 278 -19.91 -15.66 -1.23
N PRO A 279 -19.92 -15.07 -2.43
CA PRO A 279 -19.66 -15.85 -3.63
C PRO A 279 -18.21 -16.37 -3.63
N PHE A 280 -18.07 -17.66 -3.94
CA PHE A 280 -16.79 -18.36 -3.93
C PHE A 280 -16.30 -18.63 -5.34
N TRP A 281 -15.02 -18.33 -5.57
CA TRP A 281 -14.31 -18.72 -6.79
C TRP A 281 -12.93 -19.25 -6.43
N ARG A 282 -12.55 -20.38 -7.04
CA ARG A 282 -11.18 -20.89 -6.93
C ARG A 282 -10.25 -20.04 -7.78
N GLY A 283 -9.68 -18.99 -7.18
CA GLY A 283 -8.76 -18.09 -7.87
C GLY A 283 -7.38 -18.70 -8.12
N LYS A 284 -6.85 -19.45 -7.16
CA LYS A 284 -5.53 -20.11 -7.24
C LYS A 284 -5.58 -21.48 -6.58
N THR A 285 -5.07 -22.49 -7.27
CA THR A 285 -4.91 -23.84 -6.76
C THR A 285 -3.43 -24.20 -6.81
N ASN A 286 -2.83 -24.48 -5.66
CA ASN A 286 -1.51 -25.09 -5.62
C ASN A 286 -1.65 -26.57 -5.99
N LEU A 287 -0.92 -27.02 -7.02
CA LEU A 287 -1.02 -28.37 -7.56
C LEU A 287 -0.22 -29.42 -6.76
N GLY A 288 0.51 -29.02 -5.72
CA GLY A 288 1.29 -29.96 -4.91
C GLY A 288 2.54 -30.51 -5.60
N LEU A 289 3.11 -29.76 -6.55
CA LEU A 289 4.23 -30.23 -7.37
C LEU A 289 5.60 -29.96 -6.71
N GLY A 290 5.66 -29.06 -5.74
CA GLY A 290 6.85 -28.77 -4.95
C GLY A 290 7.25 -29.95 -4.07
N ARG A 291 8.55 -30.06 -3.83
CA ARG A 291 9.13 -31.06 -2.93
C ARG A 291 9.95 -30.32 -1.89
N ALA A 292 9.70 -30.58 -0.62
CA ALA A 292 10.58 -30.11 0.44
C ALA A 292 11.98 -30.69 0.22
N SER A 293 12.96 -29.81 -0.01
CA SER A 293 14.37 -30.19 0.05
C SER A 293 14.65 -30.63 1.48
N GLN A 294 15.04 -31.89 1.67
CA GLN A 294 15.46 -32.37 2.98
C GLN A 294 16.72 -31.61 3.39
N VAL A 295 16.56 -30.62 4.28
CA VAL A 295 17.70 -30.07 5.01
C VAL A 295 18.00 -31.09 6.09
N GLU A 296 19.05 -31.89 5.88
CA GLU A 296 19.57 -32.75 6.95
C GLU A 296 19.87 -31.88 8.18
N PRO A 297 19.48 -32.30 9.39
CA PRO A 297 19.89 -31.59 10.59
C PRO A 297 21.42 -31.60 10.65
N VAL A 298 22.01 -30.40 10.69
CA VAL A 298 23.46 -30.24 10.90
C VAL A 298 23.82 -30.98 12.18
N ALA A 299 24.48 -32.13 12.04
CA ALA A 299 24.96 -32.91 13.17
C ALA A 299 25.84 -32.01 14.04
N GLY A 300 25.49 -31.89 15.32
CA GLY A 300 26.21 -31.08 16.28
C GLY A 300 27.69 -31.43 16.31
N SER A 301 28.54 -30.41 16.20
CA SER A 301 29.95 -30.50 16.53
C SER A 301 30.09 -30.69 18.04
N GLY A 302 30.57 -31.87 18.45
CA GLY A 302 31.11 -32.10 19.79
C GLY A 302 32.42 -31.37 20.04
#